data_AF-A0A1I1VDF8-F1
#
_entry.id   AF-A0A1I1VDF8-F1
#
_cell.length_a   1.000
_cell.length_b   1.000
_cell.length_c   1.000
_cell.angle_alpha   90.00
_cell.angle_beta   90.00
_cell.angle_gamma   90.00
#
_symmetry.space_group_name_H-M   'P 1'
#
loop_
_entity.id
_entity.type
_entity.pdbx_description
1 polymer ?
#
loop_
_entity_poly.entity_id
_entity_poly.type
_entity_poly.pdbx_seq_one_letter_code
_entity_poly.pdbx_strand_id
1 'polypeptide(L)'
;MPIRLLIPLLAVLLTTGGCAAAEPAAPDEGGETVHWYEDGERRTLYVVPGRVVELGRGSAAAESAVRSARPGAEVAAEHRGARIWSVPEGGVGTRAATDLQRAAGSDARFSPLLRTAPDGGAEMALAGGVLVTLREDWSAERARRWLEAEGYTIEREYRFGNRFLVATPAGAEAAEVARALHDQVPVTGASPNLWQPLETR
;
A
#
# COMPACT_ATOMS: atom_id res chain seq x y z
N MET A 1 -8.85 45.57 66.90
CA MET A 1 -8.90 44.08 66.93
C MET A 1 -9.80 43.62 65.78
N PRO A 2 -9.45 42.51 65.11
CA PRO A 2 -9.67 42.23 63.68
C PRO A 2 -11.00 41.51 63.40
N ILE A 3 -11.51 41.41 62.16
CA ILE A 3 -11.31 40.28 61.21
C ILE A 3 -12.07 40.68 59.92
N ARG A 4 -11.41 41.04 58.82
CA ARG A 4 -11.17 40.21 57.60
C ARG A 4 -12.29 39.23 57.24
N LEU A 5 -13.10 39.54 56.22
CA LEU A 5 -13.59 38.51 55.30
C LEU A 5 -13.24 38.90 53.87
N LEU A 6 -12.21 38.21 53.39
CA LEU A 6 -11.70 38.17 52.02
C LEU A 6 -12.70 37.33 51.20
N ILE A 7 -13.30 37.89 50.15
CA ILE A 7 -14.03 37.09 49.16
C ILE A 7 -13.00 36.71 48.08
N PRO A 8 -12.67 35.42 47.90
CA PRO A 8 -11.78 35.02 46.82
C PRO A 8 -12.50 35.09 45.48
N LEU A 9 -11.83 35.78 44.56
CA LEU A 9 -12.10 35.83 43.13
C LEU A 9 -11.99 34.40 42.57
N LEU A 10 -13.11 33.84 42.11
CA LEU A 10 -13.15 32.55 41.43
C LEU A 10 -12.63 32.75 39.99
N ALA A 11 -11.36 32.42 39.76
CA ALA A 11 -10.80 32.33 38.42
C ALA A 11 -11.26 31.02 37.76
N VAL A 12 -12.19 31.12 36.82
CA VAL A 12 -12.54 30.01 35.92
C VAL A 12 -11.44 29.92 34.86
N LEU A 13 -10.54 28.95 35.01
CA LEU A 13 -9.65 28.51 33.94
C LEU A 13 -10.51 27.78 32.89
N LEU A 14 -10.80 28.45 31.78
CA LEU A 14 -11.22 27.79 30.54
C LEU A 14 -9.98 27.13 29.93
N THR A 15 -9.86 25.81 30.13
CA THR A 15 -8.98 24.97 29.34
C THR A 15 -9.52 24.94 27.91
N THR A 16 -8.91 25.73 27.02
CA THR A 16 -9.04 25.53 25.59
C THR A 16 -8.43 24.16 25.27
N GLY A 17 -9.28 23.14 25.12
CA GLY A 17 -8.91 21.89 24.49
C GLY A 17 -8.48 22.23 23.06
N GLY A 18 -7.17 22.22 22.83
CA GLY A 18 -6.61 22.20 21.49
C GLY A 18 -7.00 20.88 20.84
N CYS A 19 -8.16 20.85 20.17
CA CYS A 19 -8.33 19.97 19.03
C CYS A 19 -7.19 20.32 18.08
N ALA A 20 -6.18 19.44 17.99
CA ALA A 20 -5.33 19.39 16.82
C ALA A 20 -6.28 19.07 15.66
N ALA A 21 -6.79 20.12 15.01
CA ALA A 21 -7.46 20.01 13.75
C ALA A 21 -6.44 19.35 12.82
N ALA A 22 -6.72 18.12 12.41
CA ALA A 22 -6.01 17.51 11.30
C ALA A 22 -6.02 18.52 10.16
N GLU A 23 -4.84 18.99 9.78
CA GLU A 23 -4.70 19.95 8.70
C GLU A 23 -5.42 19.37 7.48
N PRO A 24 -6.38 20.10 6.89
CA PRO A 24 -7.08 19.59 5.72
C PRO A 24 -6.03 19.40 4.63
N ALA A 25 -5.86 18.16 4.19
CA ALA A 25 -5.02 17.86 3.05
C ALA A 25 -5.47 18.77 1.91
N ALA A 26 -4.56 19.62 1.43
CA ALA A 26 -4.81 20.48 0.30
C ALA A 26 -5.36 19.64 -0.87
N PRO A 27 -6.27 20.18 -1.69
CA PRO A 27 -6.70 19.48 -2.89
C PRO A 27 -5.48 19.21 -3.78
N ASP A 28 -5.25 17.93 -4.08
CA ASP A 28 -4.13 17.42 -4.87
C ASP A 28 -4.24 17.98 -6.30
N GLU A 29 -3.37 18.92 -6.68
CA GLU A 29 -3.06 19.17 -8.10
C GLU A 29 -2.18 18.03 -8.68
N GLY A 30 -1.76 17.07 -7.84
CA GLY A 30 -1.02 15.87 -8.19
C GLY A 30 -1.95 14.67 -8.43
N GLY A 31 -1.60 13.82 -9.40
CA GLY A 31 -2.38 12.64 -9.76
C GLY A 31 -2.57 11.61 -8.63
N GLU A 32 -3.33 10.54 -8.93
CA GLU A 32 -3.64 9.45 -7.99
C GLU A 32 -2.41 8.93 -7.22
N THR A 33 -2.56 8.71 -5.90
CA THR A 33 -1.48 8.23 -5.02
C THR A 33 -1.87 6.97 -4.26
N VAL A 34 -0.86 6.20 -3.86
CA VAL A 34 -0.97 5.04 -2.96
C VAL A 34 -0.08 5.29 -1.75
N HIS A 35 -0.53 4.95 -0.54
CA HIS A 35 0.26 5.15 0.67
C HIS A 35 0.10 4.02 1.70
N TRP A 36 1.14 3.83 2.49
CA TRP A 36 1.16 2.97 3.68
C TRP A 36 2.09 3.59 4.74
N TYR A 37 2.28 2.91 5.87
CA TYR A 37 3.16 3.34 6.94
C TYR A 37 4.29 2.34 7.15
N GLU A 38 5.52 2.84 7.27
CA GLU A 38 6.71 2.05 7.52
C GLU A 38 7.52 2.77 8.60
N ASP A 39 7.84 2.08 9.69
CA ASP A 39 8.55 2.64 10.85
C ASP A 39 7.89 3.92 11.43
N GLY A 40 6.56 4.01 11.33
CA GLY A 40 5.78 5.18 11.76
C GLY A 40 5.77 6.35 10.76
N GLU A 41 6.49 6.23 9.64
CA GLU A 41 6.50 7.24 8.57
C GLU A 41 5.50 6.87 7.48
N ARG A 42 4.77 7.87 6.97
CA ARG A 42 3.92 7.71 5.79
C ARG A 42 4.80 7.60 4.54
N ARG A 43 4.67 6.49 3.82
CA ARG A 43 5.21 6.29 2.48
C ARG A 43 4.14 6.62 1.45
N THR A 44 4.46 7.47 0.48
CA THR A 44 3.55 7.85 -0.60
C THR A 44 4.19 7.54 -1.94
N LEU A 45 3.43 6.91 -2.83
CA LEU A 45 3.78 6.64 -4.22
C LEU A 45 2.76 7.29 -5.14
N TYR A 46 3.23 7.74 -6.30
CA TYR A 46 2.43 8.42 -7.31
C TYR A 46 2.15 7.46 -8.44
N VAL A 47 0.89 7.35 -8.85
CA VAL A 47 0.48 6.54 -9.99
C VAL A 47 0.97 7.20 -11.28
N VAL A 48 1.56 6.39 -12.16
CA VAL A 48 1.92 6.80 -13.51
C VAL A 48 0.70 6.59 -14.42
N PRO A 49 0.10 7.67 -14.97
CA PRO A 49 -1.10 7.55 -15.79
C PRO A 49 -0.88 6.66 -17.02
N GLY A 50 -1.86 5.81 -17.34
CA GLY A 50 -1.83 4.95 -18.53
C GLY A 50 -0.73 3.88 -18.51
N ARG A 51 -0.18 3.56 -17.33
CA ARG A 51 0.85 2.53 -17.15
C ARG A 51 0.42 1.50 -16.12
N VAL A 52 0.42 0.23 -16.51
CA VAL A 52 0.09 -0.91 -15.64
C VAL A 52 1.21 -1.93 -15.74
N VAL A 53 1.57 -2.53 -14.60
CA VAL A 53 2.55 -3.61 -14.51
C VAL A 53 1.81 -4.94 -14.37
N GLU A 54 2.06 -5.85 -15.32
CA GLU A 54 1.76 -7.27 -15.21
C GLU A 54 2.91 -7.96 -14.49
N LEU A 55 2.64 -8.57 -13.35
CA LEU A 55 3.63 -9.20 -12.48
C LEU A 55 3.67 -10.71 -12.72
N GLY A 56 4.86 -11.25 -12.92
CA GLY A 56 5.10 -12.66 -13.24
C GLY A 56 5.68 -12.86 -14.63
N ARG A 57 5.76 -14.13 -15.05
CA ARG A 57 6.06 -14.46 -16.45
C ARG A 57 4.75 -14.31 -17.22
N GLY A 58 4.66 -13.31 -18.08
CA GLY A 58 3.43 -13.05 -18.82
C GLY A 58 2.94 -14.28 -19.57
N SER A 59 1.63 -14.38 -19.77
CA SER A 59 0.98 -15.49 -20.47
C SER A 59 0.22 -15.00 -21.69
N ALA A 60 0.06 -15.87 -22.69
CA ALA A 60 -0.76 -15.55 -23.88
C ALA A 60 -2.23 -15.30 -23.52
N ALA A 61 -2.73 -15.99 -22.49
CA ALA A 61 -4.07 -15.77 -21.95
C ALA A 61 -4.20 -14.37 -21.33
N ALA A 62 -3.25 -13.97 -20.47
CA ALA A 62 -3.21 -12.65 -19.87
C ALA A 62 -3.08 -11.54 -20.93
N GLU A 63 -2.22 -11.73 -21.93
CA GLU A 63 -2.08 -10.79 -23.03
C GLU A 63 -3.37 -10.62 -23.85
N SER A 64 -4.04 -11.73 -24.18
CA SER A 64 -5.34 -11.69 -24.86
C SER A 64 -6.39 -10.96 -24.03
N ALA A 65 -6.44 -11.22 -22.71
CA ALA A 65 -7.34 -10.55 -21.78
C ALA A 65 -7.07 -9.04 -21.72
N VAL A 66 -5.79 -8.63 -21.66
CA VAL A 66 -5.39 -7.21 -21.67
C VAL A 66 -5.86 -6.53 -22.95
N ARG A 67 -5.56 -7.09 -24.12
CA ARG A 67 -5.91 -6.49 -25.42
C ARG A 67 -7.42 -6.45 -25.66
N SER A 68 -8.16 -7.44 -25.14
CA SER A 68 -9.62 -7.46 -25.20
C SER A 68 -10.25 -6.41 -24.27
N ALA A 69 -9.78 -6.32 -23.03
CA ALA A 69 -10.29 -5.37 -22.04
C ALA A 69 -9.87 -3.93 -22.32
N ARG A 70 -8.74 -3.75 -23.00
CA ARG A 70 -8.12 -2.46 -23.34
C ARG A 70 -7.62 -2.48 -24.80
N PRO A 71 -8.50 -2.26 -25.78
CA PRO A 71 -8.11 -2.12 -27.18
C PRO A 71 -7.04 -1.04 -27.34
N GLY A 72 -5.96 -1.36 -28.05
CA GLY A 72 -4.82 -0.45 -28.22
C GLY A 72 -3.76 -0.52 -27.12
N ALA A 73 -3.96 -1.35 -26.08
CA ALA A 73 -2.90 -1.60 -25.11
C ALA A 73 -1.69 -2.28 -25.77
N GLU A 74 -0.49 -1.80 -25.44
CA GLU A 74 0.78 -2.27 -25.97
C GLU A 74 1.80 -2.52 -24.84
N VAL A 75 2.72 -3.45 -25.07
CA VAL A 75 3.83 -3.68 -24.13
C VAL A 75 4.84 -2.56 -24.34
N ALA A 76 4.99 -1.70 -23.34
CA ALA A 76 5.94 -0.58 -23.34
C ALA A 76 7.35 -1.02 -22.92
N ALA A 77 7.45 -1.98 -21.99
CA ALA A 77 8.71 -2.54 -21.55
C ALA A 77 8.53 -3.97 -21.00
N GLU A 78 9.58 -4.78 -21.09
CA GLU A 78 9.64 -6.09 -20.45
C GLU A 78 10.84 -6.15 -19.50
N HIS A 79 10.59 -6.69 -18.31
CA HIS A 79 11.59 -6.89 -17.28
C HIS A 79 11.54 -8.34 -16.79
N ARG A 80 12.58 -8.76 -16.06
CA ARG A 80 12.58 -10.08 -15.44
C ARG A 80 11.41 -10.19 -14.46
N GLY A 81 10.41 -10.99 -14.85
CA GLY A 81 9.23 -11.25 -14.03
C GLY A 81 8.21 -10.11 -14.00
N ALA A 82 8.22 -9.19 -14.98
CA ALA A 82 7.12 -8.25 -15.18
C ALA A 82 7.08 -7.69 -16.61
N ARG A 83 5.88 -7.28 -17.07
CA ARG A 83 5.69 -6.48 -18.29
C ARG A 83 5.00 -5.18 -17.94
N ILE A 84 5.47 -4.06 -18.49
CA ILE A 84 4.83 -2.76 -18.37
C ILE A 84 3.99 -2.53 -19.62
N TRP A 85 2.70 -2.30 -19.42
CA TRP A 85 1.73 -2.02 -20.46
C TRP A 85 1.45 -0.52 -20.54
N SER A 86 1.44 0.02 -21.76
CA SER A 86 0.83 1.31 -22.10
C SER A 86 -0.63 1.07 -22.44
N VAL A 87 -1.54 1.79 -21.77
CA VAL A 87 -2.98 1.66 -21.97
C VAL A 87 -3.53 3.00 -22.45
N PRO A 88 -3.97 3.13 -23.72
CA PRO A 88 -4.52 4.37 -24.24
C PRO A 88 -5.85 4.69 -23.55
N GLU A 89 -5.88 5.87 -22.92
CA GLU A 89 -6.95 6.58 -22.16
C GLU A 89 -8.22 5.83 -21.71
N GLY A 90 -8.58 6.03 -20.42
CA GLY A 90 -9.87 5.60 -19.85
C GLY A 90 -9.84 5.06 -18.41
N GLY A 91 -8.68 5.01 -17.75
CA GLY A 91 -8.60 4.64 -16.34
C GLY A 91 -7.26 5.03 -15.70
N VAL A 92 -7.31 6.04 -14.84
CA VAL A 92 -6.27 6.36 -13.84
C VAL A 92 -5.81 5.06 -13.15
N GLY A 93 -4.49 4.89 -13.05
CA GLY A 93 -3.78 3.61 -13.13
C GLY A 93 -4.29 2.50 -12.21
N THR A 94 -4.81 2.80 -11.02
CA THR A 94 -5.32 1.75 -10.11
C THR A 94 -6.57 1.07 -10.67
N ARG A 95 -7.53 1.84 -11.21
CA ARG A 95 -8.75 1.26 -11.80
C ARG A 95 -8.42 0.40 -13.01
N ALA A 96 -7.47 0.84 -13.83
CA ALA A 96 -7.01 0.05 -14.97
C ALA A 96 -6.41 -1.29 -14.52
N ALA A 97 -5.57 -1.28 -13.49
CA ALA A 97 -5.01 -2.51 -12.92
C ALA A 97 -6.09 -3.44 -12.36
N THR A 98 -7.05 -2.92 -11.59
CA THR A 98 -8.16 -3.73 -11.04
C THR A 98 -9.04 -4.36 -12.12
N ASP A 99 -9.36 -3.61 -13.18
CA ASP A 99 -10.16 -4.13 -14.29
C ASP A 99 -9.41 -5.22 -15.07
N LEU A 100 -8.11 -5.04 -15.28
CA LEU A 100 -7.25 -6.05 -15.91
C LEU A 100 -7.10 -7.30 -15.04
N GLN A 101 -6.98 -7.13 -13.72
CA GLN A 101 -7.00 -8.24 -12.77
C GLN A 101 -8.27 -9.07 -12.88
N ARG A 102 -9.44 -8.41 -13.00
CA ARG A 102 -10.72 -9.09 -13.19
C ARG A 102 -10.83 -9.79 -14.55
N ALA A 103 -10.29 -9.18 -15.61
CA ALA A 103 -10.33 -9.75 -16.95
C ALA A 103 -9.42 -10.97 -17.12
N ALA A 104 -8.23 -10.95 -16.51
CA ALA A 104 -7.26 -12.04 -16.61
C ALA A 104 -7.44 -13.13 -15.53
N GLY A 105 -8.23 -12.89 -14.49
CA GLY A 105 -8.44 -13.85 -13.41
C GLY A 105 -7.13 -14.14 -12.64
N SER A 106 -6.89 -15.42 -12.35
CA SER A 106 -5.69 -15.88 -11.62
C SER A 106 -4.43 -16.01 -12.48
N ASP A 107 -4.53 -15.83 -13.80
CA ASP A 107 -3.42 -16.06 -14.73
C ASP A 107 -2.38 -14.94 -14.73
N ALA A 108 -2.73 -13.78 -14.18
CA ALA A 108 -1.84 -12.64 -14.07
C ALA A 108 -2.16 -11.81 -12.83
N ARG A 109 -1.15 -11.06 -12.36
CA ARG A 109 -1.31 -10.06 -11.30
C ARG A 109 -1.04 -8.68 -11.88
N PHE A 110 -1.92 -7.72 -11.63
CA PHE A 110 -1.77 -6.35 -12.15
C PHE A 110 -1.65 -5.33 -11.03
N SER A 111 -0.75 -4.36 -11.22
CA SER A 111 -0.59 -3.19 -10.37
C SER A 111 -0.48 -1.94 -11.25
N PRO A 112 -0.94 -0.76 -10.81
CA PRO A 112 -0.48 0.47 -11.45
C PRO A 112 1.04 0.52 -11.44
N LEU A 113 1.64 1.14 -12.46
CA LEU A 113 3.02 1.58 -12.35
C LEU A 113 3.04 2.78 -11.39
N LEU A 114 3.95 2.72 -10.43
CA LEU A 114 4.09 3.70 -9.36
C LEU A 114 5.49 4.31 -9.42
N ARG A 115 5.64 5.51 -8.85
CA ARG A 115 6.92 6.20 -8.71
C ARG A 115 7.05 6.91 -7.38
N THR A 116 8.28 7.13 -6.94
CA THR A 116 8.58 7.75 -5.64
C THR A 116 8.43 9.28 -5.62
N ALA A 117 8.28 9.92 -6.79
CA ALA A 117 8.08 11.37 -6.91
C ALA A 117 7.07 11.68 -8.05
N PRO A 118 6.36 12.81 -8.03
CA PRO A 118 5.33 13.11 -9.03
C PRO A 118 5.90 13.34 -10.44
N ASP A 119 7.14 13.82 -10.55
CA ASP A 119 7.78 14.17 -11.83
C ASP A 119 9.02 13.30 -12.14
N GLY A 120 9.09 12.10 -11.56
CA GLY A 120 10.19 11.17 -11.79
C GLY A 120 10.39 10.19 -10.62
N GLY A 121 11.63 9.76 -10.40
CA GLY A 121 11.97 8.84 -9.32
C GLY A 121 11.93 7.38 -9.73
N ALA A 122 12.15 6.51 -8.74
CA ALA A 122 12.24 5.07 -8.97
C ALA A 122 10.86 4.50 -9.30
N GLU A 123 10.77 3.76 -10.39
CA GLU A 123 9.56 3.04 -10.79
C GLU A 123 9.39 1.76 -9.95
N MET A 124 8.14 1.44 -9.64
CA MET A 124 7.79 0.24 -8.87
C MET A 124 6.34 -0.19 -9.10
N ALA A 125 6.03 -1.38 -8.59
CA ALA A 125 4.68 -1.92 -8.56
C ALA A 125 4.45 -2.69 -7.26
N LEU A 126 3.20 -2.74 -6.79
CA LEU A 126 2.83 -3.53 -5.62
C LEU A 126 2.56 -4.96 -6.09
N ALA A 127 3.47 -5.88 -5.80
CA ALA A 127 3.52 -7.21 -6.39
C ALA A 127 2.38 -8.15 -5.93
N GLY A 128 1.64 -7.71 -4.92
CA GLY A 128 0.78 -8.55 -4.10
C GLY A 128 1.57 -9.13 -2.92
N GLY A 129 0.84 -9.33 -1.84
CA GLY A 129 1.36 -9.71 -0.53
C GLY A 129 1.85 -8.54 0.32
N VAL A 130 1.77 -8.72 1.63
CA VAL A 130 2.26 -7.77 2.64
C VAL A 130 3.25 -8.46 3.55
N LEU A 131 4.43 -7.86 3.71
CA LEU A 131 5.44 -8.29 4.67
C LEU A 131 5.06 -7.77 6.05
N VAL A 132 4.66 -8.68 6.93
CA VAL A 132 4.26 -8.40 8.30
C VAL A 132 5.36 -8.84 9.25
N THR A 133 5.75 -7.94 10.14
CA THR A 133 6.64 -8.21 11.27
C THR A 133 5.82 -8.09 12.54
N LEU A 134 5.80 -9.14 13.34
CA LEU A 134 5.15 -9.17 14.64
C LEU A 134 6.20 -9.09 15.75
N ARG A 135 5.76 -8.74 16.95
CA ARG A 135 6.61 -8.66 18.14
C ARG A 135 7.52 -9.89 18.30
N GLU A 136 8.79 -9.65 18.59
CA GLU A 136 9.82 -10.69 18.68
C GLU A 136 9.72 -11.56 19.94
N ASP A 137 9.04 -11.10 20.99
CA ASP A 137 8.83 -11.87 22.22
C ASP A 137 7.78 -12.98 22.07
N TRP A 138 7.08 -13.03 20.93
CA TRP A 138 6.17 -14.12 20.60
C TRP A 138 6.91 -15.32 20.02
N SER A 139 6.40 -16.53 20.29
CA SER A 139 6.81 -17.71 19.51
C SER A 139 6.26 -17.63 18.09
N ALA A 140 6.98 -18.19 17.12
CA ALA A 140 6.54 -18.26 15.72
C ALA A 140 5.13 -18.88 15.59
N GLU A 141 4.85 -19.93 16.36
CA GLU A 141 3.55 -20.60 16.39
C GLU A 141 2.42 -19.72 16.92
N ARG A 142 2.71 -18.81 17.86
CA ARG A 142 1.72 -17.84 18.35
C ARG A 142 1.48 -16.75 17.30
N ALA A 143 2.55 -16.27 16.67
CA ALA A 143 2.50 -15.28 15.60
C ALA A 143 1.68 -15.78 14.39
N ARG A 144 1.95 -17.01 13.94
CA ARG A 144 1.20 -17.69 12.86
C ARG A 144 -0.30 -17.79 13.17
N ARG A 145 -0.65 -18.30 14.36
CA ARG A 145 -2.05 -18.45 14.78
C ARG A 145 -2.80 -17.13 14.88
N TRP A 146 -2.13 -16.04 15.23
CA TRP A 146 -2.76 -14.72 15.25
C TRP A 146 -3.09 -14.24 13.83
N LEU A 147 -2.15 -14.33 12.89
CA LEU A 147 -2.42 -13.97 11.49
C LEU A 147 -3.59 -14.78 10.90
N GLU A 148 -3.61 -16.08 11.15
CA GLU A 148 -4.70 -16.96 10.71
C GLU A 148 -6.05 -16.60 11.38
N ALA A 149 -6.04 -16.23 12.66
CA ALA A 149 -7.23 -15.81 13.38
C ALA A 149 -7.78 -14.45 12.88
N GLU A 150 -6.91 -13.55 12.44
CA GLU A 150 -7.30 -12.29 11.76
C GLU A 150 -7.74 -12.51 10.30
N GLY A 151 -7.72 -13.76 9.82
CA GLY A 151 -8.18 -14.13 8.47
C GLY A 151 -7.13 -13.98 7.38
N TYR A 152 -5.86 -13.74 7.73
CA TYR A 152 -4.79 -13.67 6.74
C TYR A 152 -4.30 -15.06 6.33
N THR A 153 -4.10 -15.25 5.03
CA THR A 153 -3.42 -16.44 4.50
C THR A 153 -1.92 -16.18 4.44
N ILE A 154 -1.11 -17.04 5.06
CA ILE A 154 0.35 -16.91 5.05
C ILE A 154 0.91 -17.59 3.80
N GLU A 155 1.55 -16.82 2.92
CA GLU A 155 2.23 -17.34 1.72
C GLU A 155 3.66 -17.80 2.01
N ARG A 156 4.32 -17.13 2.97
CA ARG A 156 5.71 -17.41 3.29
C ARG A 156 6.03 -17.04 4.73
N GLU A 157 6.76 -17.92 5.40
CA GLU A 157 7.44 -17.63 6.65
C GLU A 157 8.92 -17.35 6.36
N TYR A 158 9.46 -16.31 6.99
CA TYR A 158 10.89 -16.00 6.90
C TYR A 158 11.63 -16.63 8.09
N ARG A 159 12.86 -17.10 7.85
CA ARG A 159 13.64 -17.85 8.87
C ARG A 159 14.03 -17.04 10.11
N PHE A 160 13.96 -15.71 10.06
CA PHE A 160 14.46 -14.84 11.12
C PHE A 160 13.37 -13.90 11.60
N GLY A 161 13.06 -14.00 12.90
CA GLY A 161 12.02 -13.21 13.56
C GLY A 161 10.61 -13.68 13.19
N ASN A 162 9.61 -13.01 13.77
CA ASN A 162 8.20 -13.25 13.47
C ASN A 162 7.79 -12.47 12.21
N ARG A 163 8.38 -12.86 11.07
CA ARG A 163 8.20 -12.21 9.77
C ARG A 163 7.48 -13.13 8.78
N PHE A 164 6.40 -12.61 8.19
CA PHE A 164 5.50 -13.36 7.33
C PHE A 164 5.17 -12.55 6.08
N LEU A 165 5.04 -13.21 4.94
CA LEU A 165 4.34 -12.65 3.78
C LEU A 165 2.89 -13.16 3.85
N VAL A 166 1.95 -12.24 4.05
CA VAL A 166 0.52 -12.57 3.97
C VAL A 166 0.00 -12.28 2.56
N ALA A 167 -0.89 -13.14 2.06
CA ALA A 167 -1.45 -13.04 0.73
C ALA A 167 -2.35 -11.81 0.59
N THR A 168 -2.13 -11.03 -0.46
CA THR A 168 -3.03 -9.97 -0.90
C THR A 168 -3.00 -9.87 -2.42
N PRO A 169 -4.06 -9.37 -3.06
CA PRO A 169 -3.99 -8.98 -4.47
C PRO A 169 -2.90 -7.95 -4.72
N ALA A 170 -2.43 -7.89 -5.97
CA ALA A 170 -1.49 -6.87 -6.42
C ALA A 170 -2.15 -5.49 -6.51
N GLY A 171 -1.34 -4.44 -6.51
CA GLY A 171 -1.81 -3.05 -6.57
C GLY A 171 -2.26 -2.50 -5.21
N ALA A 172 -3.16 -1.51 -5.25
CA ALA A 172 -3.51 -0.66 -4.10
C ALA A 172 -4.03 -1.45 -2.88
N GLU A 173 -4.67 -2.59 -3.10
CA GLU A 173 -5.19 -3.44 -2.02
C GLU A 173 -4.08 -3.93 -1.08
N ALA A 174 -2.87 -4.21 -1.58
CA ALA A 174 -1.72 -4.55 -0.75
C ALA A 174 -1.32 -3.38 0.19
N ALA A 175 -1.39 -2.13 -0.29
CA ALA A 175 -1.13 -0.96 0.55
C ALA A 175 -2.24 -0.73 1.57
N GLU A 176 -3.50 -0.97 1.22
CA GLU A 176 -4.62 -0.88 2.14
C GLU A 176 -4.50 -1.89 3.28
N VAL A 177 -4.15 -3.14 2.98
CA VAL A 177 -3.92 -4.18 3.98
C VAL A 177 -2.72 -3.85 4.86
N ALA A 178 -1.61 -3.38 4.28
CA ALA A 178 -0.45 -2.94 5.06
C ALA A 178 -0.79 -1.81 6.04
N ARG A 179 -1.57 -0.81 5.59
CA ARG A 179 -2.07 0.27 6.44
C ARG A 179 -3.01 -0.26 7.54
N ALA A 180 -3.93 -1.17 7.21
CA ALA A 180 -4.83 -1.76 8.20
C ALA A 180 -4.11 -2.56 9.28
N LEU A 181 -2.98 -3.21 8.93
CA LEU A 181 -2.14 -3.96 9.86
C LEU A 181 -1.26 -3.05 10.73
N HIS A 182 -0.87 -1.87 10.23
CA HIS A 182 0.05 -0.97 10.93
C HIS A 182 -0.39 -0.61 12.36
N ASP A 183 -1.70 -0.40 12.55
CA ASP A 183 -2.26 0.04 13.84
C ASP A 183 -2.61 -1.12 14.80
N GLN A 184 -2.39 -2.36 14.38
CA GLN A 184 -2.79 -3.54 15.16
C GLN A 184 -1.67 -4.02 16.06
N VAL A 185 -1.94 -4.17 17.36
CA VAL A 185 -1.06 -4.97 18.24
C VAL A 185 -1.35 -6.45 17.93
N PRO A 186 -0.34 -7.27 17.56
CA PRO A 186 1.09 -7.19 17.89
C PRO A 186 2.00 -6.85 16.69
N VAL A 187 1.50 -6.19 15.66
CA VAL A 187 2.28 -5.78 14.48
C VAL A 187 3.29 -4.72 14.88
N THR A 188 4.56 -4.94 14.52
CA THR A 188 5.66 -3.96 14.68
C THR A 188 6.10 -3.37 13.35
N GLY A 189 5.69 -3.97 12.23
CA GLY A 189 5.87 -3.40 10.89
C GLY A 189 5.00 -4.12 9.86
N ALA A 190 4.48 -3.37 8.88
CA ALA A 190 3.71 -3.91 7.77
C ALA A 190 4.02 -3.11 6.50
N SER A 191 4.59 -3.76 5.49
CA SER A 191 4.92 -3.11 4.22
C SER A 191 4.47 -3.95 3.03
N PRO A 192 3.93 -3.33 1.96
CA PRO A 192 3.61 -4.05 0.73
C PRO A 192 4.86 -4.67 0.12
N ASN A 193 4.69 -5.81 -0.53
CA ASN A 193 5.75 -6.39 -1.34
C ASN A 193 5.97 -5.56 -2.62
N LEU A 194 7.15 -4.97 -2.75
CA LEU A 194 7.50 -4.08 -3.85
C LEU A 194 8.27 -4.82 -4.94
N TRP A 195 7.81 -4.66 -6.18
CA TRP A 195 8.61 -4.95 -7.36
C TRP A 195 9.23 -3.67 -7.89
N GLN A 196 10.47 -3.76 -8.38
CA GLN A 196 11.17 -2.68 -9.05
C GLN A 196 11.82 -3.21 -10.34
N PRO A 197 11.87 -2.41 -11.43
CA PRO A 197 12.70 -2.73 -12.57
C PRO A 197 14.16 -2.90 -12.12
N LEU A 198 14.80 -4.00 -12.51
CA LEU A 198 16.24 -4.12 -12.34
C LEU A 198 16.90 -3.17 -13.33
N GLU A 199 17.65 -2.18 -12.85
CA GLU A 199 18.50 -1.36 -13.71
C GLU A 199 19.49 -2.29 -14.42
N THR A 200 19.40 -2.34 -15.74
CA THR A 200 20.41 -3.04 -16.54
C THR A 200 21.57 -2.05 -16.70
N ARG A 201 22.60 -2.18 -15.87
CA ARG A 201 23.86 -1.46 -16.05
C ARG A 201 24.65 -2.03 -17.22
#